data_AF-A0A2N2N7V7-F1
#
_entry.id   AF-A0A2N2N7V7-F1
#
_cell.length_a   1.000
_cell.length_b   1.000
_cell.length_c   1.000
_cell.angle_alpha   90.00
_cell.angle_beta   90.00
_cell.angle_gamma   90.00
#
_symmetry.space_group_name_H-M   'P 1'
#
loop_
_entity.id
_entity.type
_entity.pdbx_description
1 polymer ?
#
loop_
_entity_poly.entity_id
_entity_poly.type
_entity_poly.pdbx_seq_one_letter_code
_entity_poly.pdbx_strand_id
1 'polypeptide(L)'
;MLHEPATPAAKDPSGPYKIKLGVRMFIIYMLFYAIFVAINLIFPKAMGMIIFAGLNLVTVYGFALIIFALIEALIYDFLCHKKETFYKKQEESTGEA
;
A
#
# COMPACT_ATOMS: atom_id res chain seq x y z
N MET A 1 -28.55 -8.16 27.07
CA MET A 1 -27.46 -7.90 26.11
C MET A 1 -26.50 -6.91 26.75
N LEU A 2 -25.66 -7.41 27.66
CA LEU A 2 -24.56 -6.62 28.23
C LEU A 2 -23.33 -6.89 27.37
N HIS A 3 -23.11 -6.06 26.36
CA HIS A 3 -21.78 -5.97 25.76
C HIS A 3 -20.94 -5.08 26.66
N GLU A 4 -19.81 -5.62 27.12
CA GLU A 4 -18.80 -4.87 27.85
C GLU A 4 -18.42 -3.64 27.00
N PRO A 5 -18.45 -2.41 27.57
CA PRO A 5 -18.05 -1.23 26.81
C PRO A 5 -16.60 -1.42 26.36
N ALA A 6 -16.37 -1.24 25.06
CA ALA A 6 -15.04 -1.38 24.47
C ALA A 6 -14.03 -0.58 25.30
N THR A 7 -12.98 -1.26 25.78
CA THR A 7 -11.87 -0.61 26.47
C THR A 7 -11.40 0.58 25.63
N PRO A 8 -11.28 1.80 26.19
CA PRO A 8 -10.84 2.95 25.43
C PRO A 8 -9.50 2.61 24.79
N ALA A 9 -9.46 2.58 23.45
CA ALA A 9 -8.25 2.26 22.71
C ALA A 9 -7.18 3.28 23.10
N ALA A 10 -6.14 2.81 23.81
CA ALA A 10 -4.99 3.62 24.13
C ALA A 10 -4.44 4.19 22.81
N LYS A 11 -4.23 5.50 22.80
CA LYS A 11 -3.93 6.27 21.58
C LYS A 11 -2.58 5.78 21.02
N ASP A 12 -2.58 4.97 19.97
CA ASP A 12 -1.35 4.50 19.31
C ASP A 12 -0.55 5.72 18.81
N PRO A 13 0.61 6.03 19.42
CA PRO A 13 1.42 7.19 19.02
C PRO A 13 1.90 7.10 17.57
N SER A 14 1.93 5.89 16.98
CA SER A 14 2.33 5.65 15.59
C SER A 14 1.18 5.75 14.58
N GLY A 15 -0.09 5.84 15.03
CA GLY A 15 -1.28 5.90 14.16
C GLY A 15 -1.25 7.01 13.09
N PRO A 16 -0.95 8.27 13.44
CA PRO A 16 -0.90 9.37 12.47
C PRO A 16 0.20 9.21 11.40
N TYR A 17 1.29 8.52 11.73
CA TYR A 17 2.38 8.25 10.79
C TYR A 17 1.98 7.20 9.76
N LYS A 18 1.37 6.09 10.20
CA LYS A 18 0.87 5.01 9.34
C LYS A 18 -0.11 5.56 8.28
N ILE A 19 -1.05 6.40 8.71
CA ILE A 19 -2.03 7.02 7.80
C ILE A 19 -1.34 7.89 6.73
N LYS A 20 -0.42 8.78 7.13
CA LYS A 20 0.30 9.65 6.16
C LYS A 20 1.12 8.86 5.17
N LEU A 21 1.80 7.80 5.62
CA LEU A 21 2.57 6.92 4.76
C LEU A 21 1.67 6.17 3.78
N GLY A 22 0.56 5.61 4.26
CA GLY A 22 -0.40 4.87 3.45
C GLY A 22 -1.03 5.74 2.36
N VAL A 23 -1.43 6.97 2.69
CA VAL A 23 -1.97 7.92 1.72
C VAL A 23 -0.93 8.27 0.64
N ARG A 24 0.33 8.47 1.01
CA ARG A 24 1.39 8.79 0.04
C ARG A 24 1.64 7.64 -0.92
N MET A 25 1.67 6.40 -0.42
CA MET A 25 1.84 5.21 -1.26
C MET A 25 0.61 4.95 -2.13
N PHE A 26 -0.59 5.17 -1.61
CA PHE A 26 -1.82 5.10 -2.39
C PHE A 26 -1.84 6.07 -3.58
N ILE A 27 -1.36 7.31 -3.41
CA ILE A 27 -1.26 8.28 -4.51
C ILE A 27 -0.30 7.80 -5.60
N ILE A 28 0.81 7.15 -5.21
CA ILE A 28 1.77 6.58 -6.17
C ILE A 28 1.09 5.46 -6.97
N TYR A 29 0.47 4.50 -6.29
CA TYR A 29 -0.30 3.44 -6.94
C TYR A 29 -1.38 3.99 -7.89
N MET A 30 -2.15 4.98 -7.42
CA MET A 30 -3.21 5.62 -8.18
C MET A 30 -2.69 6.20 -9.50
N LEU A 31 -1.49 6.80 -9.48
CA LEU A 31 -0.88 7.38 -10.67
C LEU A 31 -0.54 6.28 -11.70
N PHE A 32 0.06 5.17 -11.27
CA PHE A 32 0.33 4.02 -12.15
C PHE A 32 -0.95 3.44 -12.74
N TYR A 33 -1.98 3.29 -11.91
CA TYR A 33 -3.29 2.81 -12.37
C TYR A 33 -3.94 3.77 -13.36
N ALA A 34 -3.90 5.08 -13.10
CA ALA A 34 -4.45 6.10 -13.99
C ALA A 34 -3.73 6.11 -15.35
N ILE A 35 -2.40 5.94 -15.38
CA ILE A 35 -1.64 5.79 -16.62
C ILE A 35 -2.11 4.55 -17.39
N PHE A 36 -2.25 3.40 -16.72
CA PHE A 36 -2.76 2.19 -17.36
C PHE A 36 -4.15 2.40 -17.98
N VAL A 37 -5.07 3.01 -17.24
CA VAL A 37 -6.41 3.35 -17.75
C VAL A 37 -6.34 4.30 -18.95
N ALA A 38 -5.50 5.33 -18.89
CA ALA A 38 -5.32 6.28 -19.99
C ALA A 38 -4.80 5.60 -21.26
N ILE A 39 -3.83 4.69 -21.16
CA ILE A 39 -3.30 3.95 -22.31
C ILE A 39 -4.40 3.05 -22.91
N ASN A 40 -5.20 2.39 -22.07
CA ASN A 40 -6.33 1.57 -22.53
C ASN A 40 -7.37 2.39 -23.31
N LEU A 41 -7.59 3.64 -22.92
CA LEU A 41 -8.52 4.54 -23.59
C LEU A 41 -7.97 5.08 -24.92
N ILE A 42 -6.69 5.46 -24.97
CA ILE A 42 -6.10 6.12 -26.14
C ILE A 42 -5.68 5.11 -27.22
N PHE A 43 -5.19 3.93 -26.83
CA PHE A 43 -4.62 2.93 -27.77
C PHE A 43 -5.26 1.53 -27.62
N PRO A 44 -6.59 1.40 -27.79
CA PRO A 44 -7.28 0.12 -27.58
C PRO A 44 -6.83 -0.98 -28.54
N LYS A 45 -6.45 -0.64 -29.78
CA LYS A 45 -5.98 -1.61 -30.77
C LYS A 45 -4.63 -2.23 -30.39
N ALA A 46 -3.73 -1.44 -29.80
CA ALA A 46 -2.42 -1.93 -29.35
C ALA A 46 -2.56 -2.85 -28.13
N MET A 47 -3.55 -2.56 -27.28
CA MET A 47 -3.85 -3.30 -26.06
C MET A 47 -4.31 -4.75 -26.32
N GLY A 48 -4.99 -5.00 -27.44
CA GLY A 48 -5.38 -6.35 -27.86
C GLY A 48 -4.25 -7.20 -28.44
N MET A 49 -3.07 -6.63 -28.70
CA MET A 49 -1.98 -7.38 -29.35
C MET A 49 -1.40 -8.42 -28.40
N ILE A 50 -1.25 -9.65 -28.91
CA ILE A 50 -0.56 -10.72 -28.22
C ILE A 50 0.93 -10.40 -28.19
N ILE A 51 1.49 -10.28 -26.99
CA ILE A 51 2.89 -9.88 -26.79
C ILE A 51 3.73 -10.91 -26.06
N PHE A 52 3.12 -11.75 -25.21
CA PHE A 52 3.89 -12.69 -24.39
C PHE A 52 3.09 -13.96 -24.08
N ALA A 53 3.63 -15.12 -24.42
CA ALA A 53 3.05 -16.43 -24.08
C ALA A 53 1.55 -16.60 -24.45
N GLY A 54 1.10 -15.98 -25.55
CA GLY A 54 -0.31 -15.97 -25.96
C GLY A 54 -1.19 -14.94 -25.23
N LEU A 55 -0.63 -14.17 -24.29
CA LEU A 55 -1.31 -13.10 -23.57
C LEU A 55 -1.23 -11.78 -24.33
N ASN A 56 -2.34 -11.05 -24.29
CA ASN A 56 -2.41 -9.69 -24.82
C ASN A 56 -1.71 -8.67 -23.90
N LEU A 57 -1.42 -7.49 -24.46
CA LEU A 57 -0.71 -6.42 -23.77
C LEU A 57 -1.44 -5.96 -22.51
N VAL A 58 -2.77 -5.87 -22.55
CA VAL A 58 -3.60 -5.53 -21.38
C VAL A 58 -3.33 -6.47 -20.21
N THR A 59 -3.39 -7.78 -20.47
CA THR A 59 -3.26 -8.80 -19.43
C THR A 59 -1.88 -8.75 -18.79
N VAL A 60 -0.81 -8.62 -19.59
CA VAL A 60 0.55 -8.51 -19.07
C VAL A 60 0.73 -7.25 -18.22
N TYR A 61 0.21 -6.11 -18.67
CA TYR A 61 0.26 -4.86 -17.90
C TYR A 61 -0.56 -4.95 -16.60
N GLY A 62 -1.72 -5.62 -16.64
CA GLY A 62 -2.53 -5.88 -15.45
C GLY A 62 -1.77 -6.71 -14.42
N PHE A 63 -1.10 -7.78 -14.84
CA PHE A 63 -0.23 -8.57 -13.95
C PHE A 63 0.92 -7.73 -13.39
N ALA A 64 1.54 -6.88 -14.20
CA ALA A 64 2.59 -5.97 -13.73
C ALA A 64 2.08 -5.01 -12.63
N LEU A 65 0.86 -4.47 -12.76
CA LEU A 65 0.24 -3.63 -11.73
C LEU A 65 -0.06 -4.38 -10.43
N ILE A 66 -0.47 -5.65 -10.52
CA ILE A 66 -0.69 -6.49 -9.33
C ILE A 66 0.64 -6.70 -8.59
N ILE A 67 1.70 -7.07 -9.32
CA ILE A 67 3.04 -7.25 -8.73
C ILE A 67 3.52 -5.95 -8.09
N PHE A 68 3.32 -4.81 -8.76
CA PHE A 68 3.67 -3.50 -8.22
C PHE A 68 2.91 -3.19 -6.91
N ALA A 69 1.59 -3.44 -6.86
CA ALA A 69 0.78 -3.26 -5.66
C ALA A 69 1.27 -4.13 -4.49
N LEU A 70 1.67 -5.37 -4.76
CA LEU A 70 2.22 -6.26 -3.75
C LEU A 70 3.56 -5.75 -3.21
N ILE A 71 4.44 -5.24 -4.09
CA ILE A 71 5.70 -4.62 -3.68
C ILE A 71 5.44 -3.41 -2.77
N GLU A 72 4.50 -2.54 -3.14
CA GLU A 72 4.11 -1.41 -2.30
C GLU A 72 3.54 -1.85 -0.95
N ALA A 73 2.71 -2.88 -0.92
CA ALA A 73 2.18 -3.43 0.33
C ALA A 73 3.30 -3.92 1.26
N LEU A 74 4.28 -4.65 0.72
CA LEU A 74 5.43 -5.14 1.49
C LEU A 74 6.32 -3.98 1.99
N ILE A 75 6.52 -2.94 1.17
CA ILE A 75 7.27 -1.75 1.58
C ILE A 75 6.52 -1.01 2.70
N TYR A 76 5.20 -0.88 2.59
CA TYR A 76 4.38 -0.22 3.60
C TYR A 76 4.46 -0.95 4.94
N ASP A 77 4.31 -2.28 4.91
CA ASP A 77 4.39 -3.14 6.08
C ASP A 77 5.76 -3.02 6.77
N PHE A 78 6.85 -3.15 5.98
CA PHE A 78 8.21 -3.01 6.49
C PHE A 78 8.48 -1.65 7.14
N LEU A 79 8.00 -0.56 6.51
CA LEU A 79 8.19 0.80 7.03
C LEU A 79 7.38 1.05 8.30
N CYS A 80 6.16 0.50 8.40
CA CYS A 80 5.35 0.57 9.62
C CYS A 80 6.00 -0.20 10.75
N HIS A 81 6.43 -1.44 10.49
CA HIS A 81 7.05 -2.31 11.48
C HIS A 81 8.34 -1.69 12.04
N LYS A 82 9.19 -1.10 11.19
CA LYS A 82 10.41 -0.39 11.61
C LYS A 82 10.11 0.79 12.55
N LYS A 83 9.00 1.50 12.32
CA LYS A 83 8.61 2.67 13.10
C LYS A 83 8.00 2.26 14.43
N GLU A 84 7.19 1.20 14.47
CA GLU A 84 6.70 0.63 15.72
C GLU A 84 7.85 0.17 16.63
N THR A 85 8.86 -0.53 16.09
CA THR A 85 10.04 -0.93 16.87
C THR A 85 10.80 0.28 17.43
N PHE A 86 10.87 1.38 16.66
CA PHE A 86 11.52 2.61 17.12
C PHE A 86 10.76 3.25 18.30
N TYR A 87 9.43 3.36 18.22
CA TYR A 87 8.62 3.93 19.30
C TYR A 87 8.65 3.07 20.57
N LYS A 88 8.57 1.74 20.44
CA LYS A 88 8.70 0.82 21.59
C LYS A 88 10.03 0.99 22.32
N LYS A 89 11.13 1.06 21.58
CA LYS A 89 12.47 1.25 22.15
C LYS A 89 12.62 2.61 22.85
N GLN A 90 11.92 3.63 22.36
CA GLN A 90 11.95 4.98 22.93
C GLN A 90 11.15 5.05 24.25
N GLU A 91 10.01 4.37 24.34
CA GLU A 91 9.23 4.21 25.57
C GLU A 91 10.03 3.47 26.66
N GLU A 92 10.69 2.35 26.33
CA GLU A 92 11.57 1.62 27.27
C GLU A 92 12.70 2.52 27.79
N SER A 93 13.37 3.29 26.91
CA SER A 93 14.46 4.19 27.32
C SER A 93 14.01 5.42 28.13
N THR A 94 12.73 5.79 28.07
CA THR A 94 12.17 6.95 28.80
C THR A 94 11.50 6.52 30.11
N GLY A 95 11.07 5.26 30.22
CA GLY A 95 10.52 4.68 31.46
C GLY A 95 11.57 4.22 32.48
N GLU A 96 12.85 4.17 32.10
CA GLU A 96 13.99 3.87 32.99
C GLU A 96 14.65 5.13 33.60
N ALA A 97 14.08 6.33 33.41
CA ALA A 97 14.63 7.60 33.92
C ALA A 97 13.77 8.22 35.03
#